data_AF-A0A2T0RG28-F1
#
_entry.id   AF-A0A2T0RG28-F1
#
_cell.length_a   1.000
_cell.length_b   1.000
_cell.length_c   1.000
_cell.angle_alpha   90.00
_cell.angle_beta   90.00
_cell.angle_gamma   90.00
#
_symmetry.space_group_name_H-M   'P 1'
#
loop_
_entity.id
_entity.type
_entity.pdbx_description
1 polymer ?
#
loop_
_entity_poly.entity_id
_entity_poly.type
_entity_poly.pdbx_seq_one_letter_code
_entity_poly.pdbx_strand_id
1 'polypeptide(L)'
;MTKRCHPEADTQRAIVHALRVVLPHGSIVHHSANEVTSGNRSARSRQAILQGMGVHRGFADLIVLSGGRVLFLEVKSQTGRLSPAQADFRDVVRDQGFAWALVRSVDDALGALAEHGFTARAKPPCVQFRSRRVAR
;
A
#
# COMPACT_ATOMS: atom_id res chain seq x y z
N MET A 1 26.32 -16.15 -7.73
CA MET A 1 26.05 -14.87 -7.03
C MET A 1 24.65 -14.96 -6.44
N THR A 2 24.52 -15.12 -5.13
CA THR A 2 23.22 -15.17 -4.44
C THR A 2 22.56 -13.80 -4.54
N LYS A 3 21.40 -13.74 -5.22
CA LYS A 3 20.60 -12.53 -5.38
C LYS A 3 20.29 -12.00 -3.99
N ARG A 4 20.68 -10.76 -3.67
CA ARG A 4 20.25 -10.11 -2.41
C ARG A 4 18.73 -10.08 -2.42
N CYS A 5 18.13 -10.87 -1.53
CA CYS A 5 16.69 -10.93 -1.36
C CYS A 5 16.27 -9.63 -0.68
N HIS A 6 15.49 -8.80 -1.36
CA HIS A 6 14.89 -7.61 -0.78
C HIS A 6 13.40 -7.93 -0.60
N PRO A 7 13.03 -8.68 0.46
CA PRO A 7 11.71 -9.29 0.58
C PRO A 7 10.59 -8.25 0.48
N GLU A 8 10.77 -7.06 1.04
CA GLU A 8 9.80 -5.97 0.95
C GLU A 8 9.67 -5.41 -0.47
N ALA A 9 10.79 -5.21 -1.17
CA ALA A 9 10.76 -4.75 -2.56
C ALA A 9 10.15 -5.80 -3.51
N ASP A 10 10.39 -7.08 -3.26
CA ASP A 10 9.79 -8.17 -4.03
C ASP A 10 8.28 -8.26 -3.77
N THR A 11 7.84 -8.15 -2.51
CA THR A 11 6.42 -8.03 -2.14
C THR A 11 5.76 -6.82 -2.81
N GLN A 12 6.39 -5.64 -2.74
CA GLN A 12 5.87 -4.43 -3.37
C GLN A 12 5.74 -4.58 -4.88
N ARG A 13 6.72 -5.19 -5.56
CA ARG A 13 6.64 -5.48 -7.01
C ARG A 13 5.45 -6.38 -7.35
N ALA A 14 5.25 -7.44 -6.56
CA ALA A 14 4.12 -8.35 -6.75
C ALA A 14 2.78 -7.63 -6.57
N ILE A 15 2.66 -6.80 -5.53
CA ILE A 15 1.47 -5.96 -5.28
C ILE A 15 1.22 -5.01 -6.45
N VAL A 16 2.22 -4.23 -6.88
CA VAL A 16 2.07 -3.27 -7.99
C VAL A 16 1.63 -3.98 -9.27
N HIS A 17 2.21 -5.14 -9.57
CA HIS A 17 1.81 -5.94 -10.73
C HIS A 17 0.34 -6.38 -10.63
N ALA A 18 -0.07 -6.97 -9.50
CA ALA A 18 -1.43 -7.42 -9.28
C ALA A 18 -2.44 -6.25 -9.37
N LEU A 19 -2.18 -5.14 -8.69
CA LEU A 19 -3.03 -3.94 -8.70
C LEU A 19 -3.26 -3.42 -10.13
N ARG A 20 -2.20 -3.33 -10.94
CA ARG A 20 -2.29 -2.89 -12.34
C ARG A 20 -3.09 -3.85 -13.23
N VAL A 21 -3.14 -5.14 -12.88
CA VAL A 21 -3.95 -6.16 -13.57
C VAL A 21 -5.41 -6.12 -13.14
N VAL A 22 -5.71 -5.86 -11.86
CA VAL A 22 -7.09 -5.90 -11.36
C VAL A 22 -7.82 -4.57 -11.48
N LEU A 23 -7.15 -3.43 -11.34
CA LEU A 23 -7.80 -2.12 -11.33
C LEU A 23 -8.27 -1.70 -12.74
N PRO A 24 -9.36 -0.91 -12.88
CA PRO A 24 -9.82 -0.36 -14.14
C PRO A 24 -8.72 0.36 -14.92
N HIS A 25 -8.85 0.40 -16.25
CA HIS A 25 -7.97 1.24 -17.07
C HIS A 25 -8.07 2.70 -16.63
N GLY A 26 -6.94 3.43 -16.67
CA GLY A 26 -6.85 4.80 -16.16
C GLY A 26 -6.60 4.92 -14.66
N SER A 27 -6.61 3.80 -13.91
CA SER A 27 -6.19 3.81 -12.50
C SER A 27 -4.69 4.09 -12.39
N ILE A 28 -4.30 4.88 -11.39
CA ILE A 28 -2.91 5.20 -11.11
C ILE A 28 -2.46 4.39 -9.91
N VAL A 29 -1.33 3.68 -10.05
CA VAL A 29 -0.61 3.04 -8.95
C VAL A 29 0.79 3.64 -8.95
N HIS A 30 1.07 4.50 -7.98
CA HIS A 30 2.32 5.24 -7.86
C HIS A 30 3.06 4.85 -6.59
N HIS A 31 4.37 4.66 -6.70
CA HIS A 31 5.26 4.48 -5.56
C HIS A 31 5.92 5.81 -5.22
N SER A 32 5.81 6.22 -3.96
CA SER A 32 6.46 7.43 -3.44
C SER A 32 7.74 7.05 -2.69
N ALA A 33 8.89 7.21 -3.34
CA ALA A 33 10.18 6.82 -2.77
C ALA A 33 10.67 7.84 -1.73
N ASN A 34 10.19 7.71 -0.48
CA ASN A 34 10.35 8.76 0.54
C ASN A 34 11.36 8.46 1.66
N GLU A 35 11.96 7.27 1.71
CA GLU A 35 12.93 6.91 2.75
C GLU A 35 14.38 6.95 2.25
N VAL A 36 15.11 8.00 2.63
CA VAL A 36 16.58 8.00 2.53
C VAL A 36 17.14 7.22 3.73
N THR A 37 17.54 5.97 3.52
CA THR A 37 17.94 5.04 4.61
C THR A 37 19.37 5.27 5.15
N SER A 38 20.15 6.18 4.59
CA SER A 38 21.54 6.40 5.06
C SER A 38 21.59 7.48 6.14
N GLY A 39 22.22 7.17 7.29
CA GLY A 39 22.36 8.10 8.43
C GLY A 39 23.50 9.13 8.29
N ASN A 40 24.16 9.20 7.14
CA ASN A 40 25.30 10.11 6.95
C ASN A 40 24.83 11.58 6.84
N ARG A 41 25.77 12.51 7.04
CA ARG A 41 25.47 13.96 7.02
C ARG A 41 24.82 14.40 5.69
N SER A 42 25.33 13.87 4.57
CA SER A 42 24.82 14.16 3.22
C SER A 42 23.36 13.75 3.05
N ALA A 43 22.99 12.58 3.55
CA ALA A 43 21.64 12.04 3.50
C ALA A 43 20.66 12.83 4.37
N ARG A 44 21.09 13.30 5.54
CA ARG A 44 20.27 14.20 6.37
C ARG A 44 20.02 15.54 5.68
N SER A 45 21.05 16.15 5.09
CA SER A 45 20.88 17.40 4.33
C SER A 45 19.96 17.21 3.13
N ARG A 46 20.12 16.11 2.38
CA ARG A 46 19.23 15.76 1.27
C ARG A 46 17.79 15.56 1.73
N GLN A 47 17.58 14.87 2.85
CA GLN A 47 16.24 14.67 3.41
C GLN A 47 15.59 16.00 3.80
N ALA A 48 16.34 16.93 4.40
CA ALA A 48 15.83 18.25 4.76
C ALA A 48 15.39 19.06 3.53
N ILE A 49 16.18 19.03 2.45
CA ILE A 49 15.80 19.67 1.18
C ILE A 49 14.53 19.02 0.61
N LEU A 50 14.46 17.68 0.58
CA LEU A 50 13.29 16.96 0.09
C LEU A 50 12.02 17.28 0.90
N GLN A 51 12.13 17.37 2.24
CA GLN A 51 11.02 17.81 3.09
C GLN A 51 10.60 19.25 2.77
N GLY A 52 11.57 20.17 2.56
CA GLY A 52 11.29 21.54 2.12
C GLY A 52 10.63 21.63 0.74
N MET A 53 10.80 20.62 -0.12
CA MET A 53 10.13 20.50 -1.41
C MET A 53 8.79 19.73 -1.33
N GLY A 54 8.33 19.37 -0.13
CA GLY A 54 7.02 18.74 0.09
C GLY A 54 7.02 17.23 0.26
N VAL A 55 8.19 16.56 0.38
CA VAL A 55 8.22 15.15 0.78
C VAL A 55 7.69 15.02 2.21
N HIS A 56 6.53 14.40 2.36
CA HIS A 56 5.94 14.15 3.66
C HIS A 56 6.62 12.95 4.33
N ARG A 57 7.08 13.15 5.57
CA ARG A 57 7.72 12.07 6.34
C ARG A 57 6.71 10.96 6.64
N GLY A 58 7.11 9.69 6.48
CA GLY A 58 6.26 8.53 6.77
C GLY A 58 5.11 8.32 5.78
N PHE A 59 5.12 9.03 4.66
CA PHE A 59 4.15 8.85 3.60
C PHE A 59 4.19 7.41 3.06
N ALA A 60 3.02 6.85 2.79
CA ALA A 60 2.86 5.45 2.43
C ALA A 60 3.64 5.06 1.16
N ASP A 61 4.11 3.81 1.11
CA ASP A 61 4.88 3.29 -0.02
C ASP A 61 4.15 3.42 -1.36
N LEU A 62 2.85 3.11 -1.39
CA LEU A 62 2.02 3.20 -2.59
C LEU A 62 0.80 4.08 -2.38
N ILE A 63 0.42 4.79 -3.45
CA ILE A 63 -0.88 5.46 -3.59
C ILE A 63 -1.60 4.91 -4.82
N VAL A 64 -2.87 4.59 -4.63
CA VAL A 64 -3.78 4.10 -5.67
C VAL A 64 -4.88 5.12 -5.88
N LEU A 65 -5.05 5.58 -7.13
CA LEU A 65 -6.14 6.46 -7.55
C LEU A 65 -7.01 5.71 -8.57
N SER A 66 -8.29 5.51 -8.25
CA SER A 66 -9.21 4.81 -9.16
C SER A 66 -10.66 5.15 -8.82
N GLY A 67 -11.50 5.42 -9.82
CA GLY A 67 -12.95 5.62 -9.62
C GLY A 67 -13.29 6.70 -8.58
N GLY A 68 -12.54 7.80 -8.54
CA GLY A 68 -12.70 8.89 -7.58
C GLY A 68 -12.27 8.54 -6.15
N ARG A 69 -11.56 7.44 -5.94
CA ARG A 69 -11.07 6.98 -4.62
C ARG A 69 -9.56 7.04 -4.56
N VAL A 70 -9.07 7.25 -3.34
CA VAL A 70 -7.66 7.25 -2.98
C VAL A 70 -7.44 6.19 -1.93
N LEU A 71 -6.45 5.31 -2.14
CA LEU A 71 -6.01 4.32 -1.17
C LEU A 71 -4.50 4.40 -1.00
N PHE A 72 -4.07 4.57 0.24
CA PHE A 72 -2.68 4.51 0.63
C PHE A 72 -2.35 3.10 1.13
N LEU A 73 -1.28 2.51 0.62
CA LEU A 73 -0.82 1.19 1.03
C LEU A 73 0.61 1.32 1.56
N GLU A 74 0.79 0.95 2.82
CA GLU A 74 2.11 0.77 3.43
C GLU A 74 2.51 -0.70 3.30
N VAL A 75 3.64 -0.98 2.67
CA VAL A 75 4.13 -2.34 2.43
C VAL A 75 5.12 -2.71 3.53
N LYS A 76 4.95 -3.88 4.15
CA LYS A 76 5.93 -4.40 5.10
C LYS A 76 6.24 -5.87 4.83
N SER A 77 7.45 -6.29 5.20
CA SER A 77 7.74 -7.72 5.38
C SER A 77 6.81 -8.36 6.43
N GLN A 78 6.77 -9.69 6.56
CA GLN A 78 5.89 -10.37 7.51
C GLN A 78 6.06 -9.89 8.97
N THR A 79 7.28 -9.52 9.36
CA THR A 79 7.63 -9.05 10.72
C THR A 79 7.82 -7.53 10.81
N GLY A 80 7.76 -6.82 9.69
CA GLY A 80 7.96 -5.37 9.62
C GLY A 80 6.92 -4.61 10.45
N ARG A 81 7.35 -3.56 11.13
CA ARG A 81 6.51 -2.70 11.96
C ARG A 81 6.46 -1.29 11.36
N LEU A 82 5.38 -0.57 11.66
CA LEU A 82 5.33 0.86 11.38
C LEU A 82 6.34 1.58 12.27
N SER A 83 7.08 2.51 11.66
CA SER A 83 7.77 3.56 12.41
C SER A 83 6.75 4.56 12.96
N PRO A 84 7.11 5.36 13.99
CA PRO A 84 6.22 6.38 14.53
C PRO A 84 5.69 7.35 13.46
N ALA A 85 6.56 7.82 12.55
CA ALA A 85 6.14 8.75 11.51
C ALA A 85 5.17 8.13 10.49
N GLN A 86 5.29 6.83 10.20
CA GLN A 86 4.33 6.12 9.34
C GLN A 86 2.98 5.93 10.05
N ALA A 87 2.99 5.73 11.38
CA ALA A 87 1.77 5.67 12.18
C ALA A 87 1.06 7.04 12.23
N ASP A 88 1.81 8.13 12.44
CA ASP A 88 1.27 9.49 12.44
C ASP A 88 0.63 9.82 11.07
N PHE A 89 1.31 9.49 9.97
CA PHE A 89 0.77 9.69 8.62
C PHE A 89 -0.52 8.89 8.40
N ARG A 90 -0.55 7.61 8.79
CA ARG A 90 -1.76 6.78 8.72
C ARG A 90 -2.92 7.46 9.44
N ASP A 91 -2.71 7.90 10.68
CA ASP A 91 -3.78 8.44 11.51
C ASP A 91 -4.32 9.75 10.90
N VAL A 92 -3.44 10.64 10.44
CA VAL A 92 -3.82 11.86 9.71
C VAL A 92 -4.60 11.58 8.42
N VAL A 93 -4.22 10.56 7.65
CA VAL A 93 -4.92 10.16 6.42
C VAL A 93 -6.32 9.62 6.74
N ARG A 94 -6.42 8.76 7.76
CA ARG A 94 -7.69 8.16 8.19
C ARG A 94 -8.64 9.20 8.79
N ASP A 95 -8.13 10.14 9.57
CA ASP A 95 -8.92 11.23 10.16
C ASP A 95 -9.52 12.16 9.10
N GLN A 96 -8.87 12.28 7.94
CA GLN A 96 -9.40 12.99 6.76
C GLN A 96 -10.41 12.16 5.95
N GLY A 97 -10.66 10.90 6.33
CA GLY A 97 -11.60 10.01 5.65
C GLY A 97 -11.01 9.29 4.43
N PHE A 98 -9.70 9.35 4.21
CA PHE A 98 -9.05 8.58 3.15
C PHE A 98 -8.78 7.14 3.56
N ALA A 99 -8.78 6.24 2.57
CA ALA A 99 -8.50 4.84 2.80
C ALA A 99 -7.00 4.60 3.00
N TRP A 100 -6.65 3.76 3.97
CA TRP A 100 -5.28 3.39 4.29
C TRP A 100 -5.22 1.94 4.74
N ALA A 101 -4.25 1.17 4.25
CA ALA A 101 -4.01 -0.20 4.70
C ALA A 101 -2.52 -0.55 4.84
N LEU A 102 -2.21 -1.37 5.85
CA LEU A 102 -0.93 -2.05 6.00
C LEU A 102 -0.99 -3.39 5.27
N VAL A 103 -0.11 -3.61 4.29
CA VAL A 103 -0.13 -4.81 3.45
C VAL A 103 1.20 -5.56 3.53
N ARG A 104 1.12 -6.89 3.60
CA ARG A 104 2.27 -7.80 3.66
C ARG A 104 2.28 -8.81 2.52
N SER A 105 1.22 -8.84 1.73
CA SER A 105 1.03 -9.75 0.62
C SER A 105 0.17 -9.13 -0.50
N VAL A 106 0.07 -9.83 -1.64
CA VAL A 106 -0.86 -9.48 -2.72
C VAL A 106 -2.30 -9.59 -2.23
N ASP A 107 -2.62 -10.63 -1.46
CA ASP A 107 -3.99 -10.86 -0.95
C ASP A 107 -4.43 -9.74 -0.01
N ASP A 108 -3.53 -9.22 0.84
CA ASP A 108 -3.83 -8.06 1.70
C ASP A 108 -4.18 -6.82 0.85
N ALA A 109 -3.44 -6.58 -0.23
CA ALA A 109 -3.70 -5.45 -1.11
C ALA A 109 -5.03 -5.59 -1.88
N LEU A 110 -5.36 -6.80 -2.32
CA LEU A 110 -6.66 -7.08 -2.96
C LEU A 110 -7.82 -6.99 -1.95
N GLY A 111 -7.60 -7.44 -0.71
CA GLY A 111 -8.53 -7.27 0.39
C GLY A 111 -8.81 -5.81 0.69
N ALA A 112 -7.75 -4.98 0.76
CA ALA A 112 -7.87 -3.54 0.98
C ALA A 112 -8.65 -2.84 -0.14
N LEU A 113 -8.47 -3.23 -1.41
CA LEU A 113 -9.30 -2.73 -2.51
C LEU A 113 -10.79 -3.04 -2.27
N ALA A 114 -11.11 -4.29 -1.90
CA ALA A 114 -12.48 -4.71 -1.67
C ALA A 114 -13.11 -4.01 -0.46
N GLU A 115 -12.40 -3.93 0.66
CA GLU A 115 -12.83 -3.27 1.90
C GLU A 115 -13.16 -1.79 1.66
N HIS A 116 -12.35 -1.10 0.86
CA HIS A 116 -12.53 0.32 0.56
C HIS A 116 -13.34 0.59 -0.72
N GLY A 117 -14.02 -0.42 -1.25
CA GLY A 117 -15.00 -0.27 -2.33
C GLY A 117 -14.38 0.13 -3.67
N PHE A 118 -13.13 -0.27 -3.94
CA PHE A 118 -12.53 -0.14 -5.26
C PHE A 118 -13.13 -1.15 -6.21
N THR A 119 -13.51 -0.68 -7.41
CA THR A 119 -13.96 -1.57 -8.47
C THR A 119 -12.76 -2.32 -9.06
N ALA A 120 -12.88 -3.62 -9.26
CA ALA A 120 -11.91 -4.44 -9.99
C ALA A 120 -12.49 -4.86 -11.36
N ARG A 121 -11.64 -4.99 -12.37
CA ARG A 121 -11.98 -5.51 -13.71
C ARG A 121 -12.42 -6.97 -13.66
N ALA A 122 -11.80 -7.75 -12.79
CA ALA A 122 -12.20 -9.12 -12.52
C ALA A 122 -13.06 -9.16 -11.26
N LYS A 123 -14.28 -9.72 -11.38
CA LYS A 123 -15.06 -10.12 -10.22
C LYS A 123 -14.27 -11.25 -9.53
N PRO A 124 -13.93 -11.18 -8.22
CA PRO A 124 -13.36 -12.34 -7.56
C PRO A 124 -14.34 -13.51 -7.73
N PRO A 125 -13.86 -14.77 -7.80
CA PRO A 125 -14.76 -15.91 -7.84
C PRO A 125 -15.71 -15.80 -6.66
N CYS A 126 -17.01 -15.66 -6.97
CA CYS A 126 -18.05 -15.61 -5.96
C CYS A 126 -18.05 -16.96 -5.24
N VAL A 127 -17.40 -17.02 -4.08
CA VAL A 127 -17.52 -18.20 -3.21
C VAL A 127 -18.88 -18.06 -2.53
N GLN A 128 -19.93 -18.58 -3.19
CA GLN A 128 -21.23 -18.72 -2.58
C GLN A 128 -21.09 -19.71 -1.42
N PHE A 129 -20.97 -19.22 -0.19
CA PHE A 129 -21.24 -20.02 0.99
C PHE A 129 -22.72 -20.41 0.93
N ARG A 130 -22.99 -21.63 0.45
CA ARG A 130 -24.31 -22.25 0.60
C ARG A 130 -24.53 -22.47 2.09
N SER A 131 -25.30 -21.60 2.72
CA SER A 131 -25.88 -21.91 4.03
C SER A 131 -26.75 -23.16 3.85
N ARG A 132 -26.26 -24.30 4.36
CA ARG A 132 -27.12 -25.45 4.59
C ARG A 132 -28.11 -25.01 5.66
N ARG A 133 -29.36 -24.75 5.27
CA ARG A 133 -30.48 -24.70 6.21
C ARG A 133 -30.49 -26.05 6.94
N VAL A 134 -30.20 -26.04 8.22
CA VAL A 134 -30.54 -27.16 9.10
C VAL A 134 -32.04 -27.04 9.32
N ALA A 135 -32.80 -27.92 8.68
CA ALA A 135 -34.18 -28.15 9.05
C ALA A 135 -34.19 -28.93 10.37
N ARG A 136 -34.85 -28.37 11.38
CA ARG A 136 -35.65 -29.06 12.40
C ARG A 136 -36.44 -28.03 13.19
#